data_AF-A0ABD6F2H1-F1
#
_entry.id   AF-A0ABD6F2H1-F1
#
_cell.length_a   1.000
_cell.length_b   1.000
_cell.length_c   1.000
_cell.angle_alpha   90.00
_cell.angle_beta   90.00
_cell.angle_gamma   90.00
#
_symmetry.space_group_name_H-M   'P 1'
#
loop_
_entity.id
_entity.type
_entity.pdbx_description
1 polymer ?
#
loop_
_entity_poly.entity_id
_entity_poly.type
_entity_poly.pdbx_seq_one_letter_code
_entity_poly.pdbx_strand_id
1 'polypeptide(L)'
;MTAERIASGRAVINDFKAGTLDGIKTYDRICKALDLIGRWSAETVTNFVEQFADIDDLLDEDCTALVEKLCHIEWRFIPRKSRPQFVQLLRRIGMQHVVHTKSVVDCFVFQFLAPVQPVALIQSQTSQAKADEVSAFELILPDDELEENFHLAHSSLTLFLQCLPVSLILIRKSVMRYYPHFSCPKIRYVLYVRNILLLASFHSVLRNDIWSLIVENLAQFDAHVSQGADNSFNTATDELSKNFAEVFIMVKTFIFISNEDFTYPYLCLSNEMGM
;
A
#
# COMPACT_ATOMS: atom_id res chain seq x y z
N MET A 1 -31.85 -14.06 30.25
CA MET A 1 -31.06 -13.98 29.01
C MET A 1 -29.85 -13.10 29.31
N THR A 2 -28.73 -13.72 29.67
CA THR A 2 -27.47 -13.01 29.92
C THR A 2 -26.92 -12.52 28.60
N ALA A 3 -26.77 -11.21 28.45
CA ALA A 3 -26.01 -10.63 27.36
C ALA A 3 -24.61 -11.25 27.38
N GLU A 4 -24.27 -12.04 26.36
CA GLU A 4 -22.89 -12.42 26.09
C GLU A 4 -22.11 -11.11 26.00
N ARG A 5 -21.29 -10.84 27.03
CA ARG A 5 -20.30 -9.77 26.96
C ARG A 5 -19.40 -10.14 25.79
N ILE A 6 -19.49 -9.39 24.70
CA ILE A 6 -18.49 -9.41 23.65
C ILE A 6 -17.16 -9.09 24.35
N ALA A 7 -16.29 -10.08 24.48
CA ALA A 7 -15.01 -9.92 25.16
C ALA A 7 -14.21 -8.84 24.41
N SER A 8 -13.67 -7.86 25.13
CA SER A 8 -12.84 -6.83 24.50
C SER A 8 -11.58 -7.46 23.90
N GLY A 9 -11.01 -6.86 22.84
CA GLY A 9 -9.77 -7.36 22.25
C GLY A 9 -8.66 -7.52 23.29
N ARG A 10 -8.58 -6.57 24.25
CA ARG A 10 -7.67 -6.64 25.40
C ARG A 10 -7.87 -7.89 26.25
N ALA A 11 -9.11 -8.24 26.60
CA ALA A 11 -9.39 -9.43 27.40
C ALA A 11 -8.91 -10.70 26.68
N VAL A 12 -9.16 -10.79 25.37
CA VAL A 12 -8.71 -11.93 24.56
C VAL A 12 -7.19 -12.07 24.56
N ILE A 13 -6.44 -10.97 24.39
CA ILE A 13 -4.97 -11.03 24.39
C ILE A 13 -4.43 -11.38 25.79
N ASN A 14 -5.04 -10.86 26.86
CA ASN A 14 -4.64 -11.21 28.22
C ASN A 14 -4.88 -12.70 28.54
N ASP A 15 -6.02 -13.25 28.12
CA ASP A 15 -6.34 -14.68 28.32
C ASP A 15 -5.38 -15.58 27.53
N PHE A 16 -4.96 -15.15 26.34
CA PHE A 16 -3.92 -15.80 25.54
C PHE A 16 -2.57 -15.77 26.27
N LYS A 17 -2.11 -14.60 26.73
CA LYS A 17 -0.84 -14.45 27.46
C LYS A 17 -0.82 -15.19 28.79
N ALA A 18 -1.97 -15.33 29.45
CA ALA A 18 -2.11 -16.15 30.64
C ALA A 18 -2.00 -17.66 30.37
N GLY A 19 -1.90 -18.08 29.10
CA GLY A 19 -1.77 -19.49 28.70
C GLY A 19 -3.04 -20.30 28.90
N THR A 20 -4.20 -19.65 28.98
CA THR A 20 -5.48 -20.36 29.13
C THR A 20 -5.82 -21.10 27.84
N LEU A 21 -6.34 -22.32 27.95
CA LEU A 21 -6.72 -23.12 26.77
C LEU A 21 -7.76 -22.41 25.90
N ASP A 22 -8.71 -21.70 26.52
CA ASP A 22 -9.74 -20.95 25.80
C ASP A 22 -9.19 -19.66 25.18
N GLY A 23 -8.25 -18.97 25.84
CA GLY A 23 -7.54 -17.82 25.30
C GLY A 23 -6.72 -18.20 24.06
N ILE A 24 -5.95 -19.30 24.12
CA ILE A 24 -5.17 -19.81 22.98
C ILE A 24 -6.08 -20.17 21.80
N LYS A 25 -7.18 -20.89 22.04
CA LYS A 25 -8.16 -21.22 20.98
C LYS A 25 -8.80 -19.98 20.38
N THR A 26 -9.11 -18.98 21.19
CA THR A 26 -9.76 -17.74 20.74
C THR A 26 -8.79 -16.89 19.91
N TYR A 27 -7.53 -16.77 20.35
CA TYR A 27 -6.47 -16.11 19.60
C TYR A 27 -6.25 -16.74 18.22
N ASP A 28 -6.14 -18.07 18.15
CA ASP A 28 -5.99 -18.80 16.88
C ASP A 28 -7.21 -18.61 15.96
N ARG A 29 -8.42 -18.61 16.52
CA ARG A 29 -9.65 -18.31 15.76
C ARG A 29 -9.63 -16.92 15.17
N ILE A 30 -9.20 -15.90 15.92
CA ILE A 30 -9.12 -14.52 15.42
C ILE A 30 -8.09 -14.43 14.28
N CYS A 31 -6.91 -15.01 14.47
CA CYS A 31 -5.87 -15.01 13.42
C CYS A 31 -6.38 -15.64 12.12
N LYS A 32 -7.11 -16.77 12.21
CA LYS A 32 -7.74 -17.42 11.07
C LYS A 32 -8.91 -16.62 10.49
N ALA A 33 -9.68 -15.94 11.33
CA ALA A 33 -10.81 -15.14 10.87
C ALA A 33 -10.33 -13.93 10.04
N LEU A 34 -9.18 -13.34 10.40
CA LEU A 34 -8.56 -12.24 9.65
C LEU A 34 -8.19 -12.63 8.21
N ASP A 35 -7.86 -13.90 7.95
CA ASP A 35 -7.63 -14.39 6.58
C ASP A 35 -8.88 -14.28 5.68
N LEU A 36 -10.06 -14.11 6.28
CA LEU A 36 -11.34 -13.99 5.60
C LEU A 36 -11.91 -12.58 5.66
N ILE A 37 -11.13 -11.57 6.07
CA ILE A 37 -11.62 -10.20 6.28
C ILE A 37 -12.28 -9.58 5.04
N GLY A 38 -11.82 -9.94 3.83
CA GLY A 38 -12.43 -9.49 2.58
C GLY A 38 -13.87 -9.98 2.35
N ARG A 39 -14.37 -10.90 3.19
CA ARG A 39 -15.76 -11.39 3.17
C ARG A 39 -16.61 -10.79 4.30
N TRP A 40 -16.03 -9.99 5.18
CA TRP A 40 -16.74 -9.40 6.31
C TRP A 40 -17.58 -8.21 5.84
N SER A 41 -18.67 -7.93 6.56
CA SER A 41 -19.39 -6.68 6.36
C SER A 41 -18.57 -5.50 6.88
N ALA A 42 -18.79 -4.31 6.31
CA ALA A 42 -18.12 -3.10 6.77
C ALA A 42 -18.35 -2.81 8.27
N GLU A 43 -19.53 -3.14 8.77
CA GLU A 43 -19.87 -3.02 10.20
C GLU A 43 -19.03 -3.98 11.06
N THR A 44 -18.88 -5.25 10.64
CA THR A 44 -18.05 -6.22 11.36
C THR A 44 -16.59 -5.78 11.39
N VAL A 45 -16.06 -5.25 10.28
CA VAL A 45 -14.68 -4.72 10.25
C VAL A 45 -14.53 -3.51 11.16
N THR A 46 -15.51 -2.60 11.17
CA THR A 46 -15.50 -1.42 12.05
C THR A 46 -15.48 -1.85 13.52
N ASN A 47 -16.39 -2.74 13.92
CA ASN A 47 -16.44 -3.27 15.28
C ASN A 47 -15.14 -3.98 15.67
N PHE A 48 -14.52 -4.71 14.74
CA PHE A 48 -13.22 -5.34 14.96
C PHE A 48 -12.13 -4.30 15.22
N VAL A 49 -12.00 -3.28 14.36
CA VAL A 49 -10.99 -2.21 14.53
C VAL A 49 -11.19 -1.51 15.88
N GLU A 50 -12.42 -1.18 16.26
CA GLU A 50 -12.73 -0.54 17.53
C GLU A 50 -12.37 -1.41 18.75
N GLN A 51 -12.63 -2.72 18.68
CA GLN A 51 -12.31 -3.66 19.76
C GLN A 51 -10.80 -3.83 19.99
N PHE A 52 -9.99 -3.62 18.95
CA PHE A 52 -8.54 -3.85 18.95
C PHE A 52 -7.72 -2.55 18.83
N ALA A 53 -8.35 -1.38 18.82
CA ALA A 53 -7.67 -0.10 18.58
C ALA A 53 -6.65 0.28 19.66
N ASP A 54 -6.93 -0.06 20.92
CA ASP A 54 -6.14 0.33 22.10
C ASP A 54 -5.54 -0.88 22.81
N ILE A 55 -4.97 -1.80 22.03
CA ILE A 55 -4.25 -2.97 22.53
C ILE A 55 -2.79 -3.03 22.08
N ASP A 56 -2.26 -1.96 21.50
CA ASP A 56 -0.91 -1.89 20.96
C ASP A 56 0.17 -2.29 21.98
N ASP A 57 0.03 -1.87 23.24
CA ASP A 57 0.93 -2.23 24.35
C ASP A 57 0.98 -3.73 24.64
N LEU A 58 -0.04 -4.49 24.27
CA LEU A 58 -0.11 -5.93 24.50
C LEU A 58 0.43 -6.75 23.33
N LEU A 59 0.65 -6.16 22.16
CA LEU A 59 1.05 -6.88 20.95
C LEU A 59 2.58 -6.98 20.81
N ASP A 60 3.23 -7.58 21.80
CA ASP A 60 4.68 -7.85 21.83
C ASP A 60 5.05 -9.10 21.02
N GLU A 61 6.24 -9.67 21.26
CA GLU A 61 6.81 -10.82 20.53
C GLU A 61 5.88 -12.05 20.51
N ASP A 62 5.14 -12.30 21.60
CA ASP A 62 4.20 -13.43 21.69
C ASP A 62 3.04 -13.31 20.70
N CYS A 63 2.74 -12.09 20.25
CA CYS A 63 1.62 -11.78 19.37
C CYS A 63 2.00 -11.69 17.89
N THR A 64 3.19 -12.17 17.50
CA THR A 64 3.72 -12.06 16.12
C THR A 64 2.72 -12.51 15.06
N ALA A 65 2.06 -13.66 15.25
CA ALA A 65 1.11 -14.18 14.26
C ALA A 65 -0.04 -13.20 14.00
N LEU A 66 -0.65 -12.64 15.05
CA LEU A 66 -1.73 -11.66 14.92
C LEU A 66 -1.24 -10.37 14.26
N VAL A 67 -0.08 -9.84 14.68
CA VAL A 67 0.48 -8.61 14.12
C VAL A 67 0.79 -8.77 12.63
N GLU A 68 1.34 -9.92 12.24
CA GLU A 68 1.55 -10.23 10.82
C GLU A 68 0.21 -10.25 10.08
N LYS A 69 -0.83 -10.90 10.59
CA LYS A 69 -2.16 -10.89 9.96
C LYS A 69 -2.70 -9.47 9.81
N LEU A 70 -2.60 -8.63 10.84
CA LEU A 70 -3.01 -7.22 10.77
C LEU A 70 -2.25 -6.46 9.67
N CYS A 71 -0.93 -6.65 9.58
CA CYS A 71 -0.10 -5.99 8.55
C CYS A 71 -0.44 -6.43 7.12
N HIS A 72 -1.03 -7.61 6.93
CA HIS A 72 -1.42 -8.13 5.61
C HIS A 72 -2.84 -7.75 5.19
N ILE A 73 -3.62 -7.08 6.06
CA ILE A 73 -4.96 -6.61 5.69
C ILE A 73 -4.83 -5.51 4.63
N GLU A 74 -5.45 -5.73 3.48
CA GLU A 74 -5.57 -4.69 2.46
C GLU A 74 -6.50 -3.57 2.96
N TRP A 75 -6.04 -2.31 2.88
CA TRP A 75 -6.78 -1.17 3.45
C TRP A 75 -8.10 -0.88 2.76
N ARG A 76 -8.33 -1.41 1.55
CA ARG A 76 -9.62 -1.39 0.87
C ARG A 76 -10.73 -2.11 1.63
N PHE A 77 -10.39 -3.09 2.47
CA PHE A 77 -11.36 -3.80 3.29
C PHE A 77 -11.66 -3.07 4.60
N ILE A 78 -10.84 -2.08 4.98
CA ILE A 78 -11.08 -1.24 6.14
C ILE A 78 -11.91 -0.02 5.73
N PRO A 79 -13.11 0.16 6.31
CA PRO A 79 -13.96 1.32 6.02
C PRO A 79 -13.22 2.65 6.22
N ARG A 80 -13.44 3.61 5.32
CA ARG A 80 -12.79 4.92 5.31
C ARG A 80 -12.81 5.63 6.68
N LYS A 81 -13.91 5.50 7.44
CA LYS A 81 -14.07 6.11 8.77
C LYS A 81 -13.18 5.49 9.85
N SER A 82 -12.94 4.18 9.83
CA SER A 82 -12.15 3.47 10.83
C SER A 82 -10.69 3.26 10.42
N ARG A 83 -10.36 3.48 9.13
CA ARG A 83 -9.00 3.34 8.60
C ARG A 83 -7.95 4.15 9.34
N PRO A 84 -8.16 5.45 9.69
CA PRO A 84 -7.16 6.20 10.45
C PRO A 84 -6.83 5.56 11.81
N GLN A 85 -7.84 5.02 12.50
CA GLN A 85 -7.66 4.35 13.79
C GLN A 85 -6.87 3.04 13.63
N PHE A 86 -7.17 2.25 12.60
CA PHE A 86 -6.43 1.05 12.26
C PHE A 86 -4.95 1.36 11.93
N VAL A 87 -4.69 2.39 11.12
CA VAL A 87 -3.32 2.82 10.82
C VAL A 87 -2.60 3.32 12.07
N GLN A 88 -3.30 4.01 12.97
CA GLN A 88 -2.74 4.46 14.23
C GLN A 88 -2.34 3.29 15.14
N LEU A 89 -3.14 2.22 15.20
CA LEU A 89 -2.79 0.98 15.88
C LEU A 89 -1.48 0.40 15.31
N LEU A 90 -1.37 0.24 13.98
CA LEU A 90 -0.16 -0.27 13.34
C LEU A 90 1.07 0.60 13.64
N ARG A 91 0.92 1.94 13.60
CA ARG A 91 1.99 2.87 13.97
C ARG A 91 2.48 2.62 15.39
N ARG A 92 1.57 2.53 16.37
CA ARG A 92 1.93 2.30 17.78
C ARG A 92 2.64 0.96 17.96
N ILE A 93 2.13 -0.11 17.35
CA ILE A 93 2.77 -1.44 17.37
C ILE A 93 4.20 -1.36 16.85
N GLY A 94 4.41 -0.79 15.65
CA GLY A 94 5.73 -0.72 15.03
C GLY A 94 6.70 0.23 15.73
N MET A 95 6.20 1.18 16.51
CA MET A 95 6.99 2.13 17.31
C MET A 95 7.38 1.57 18.68
N GLN A 96 6.48 0.83 19.32
CA GLN A 96 6.66 0.30 20.67
C GLN A 96 7.39 -1.05 20.68
N HIS A 97 7.09 -1.92 19.70
CA HIS A 97 7.59 -3.28 19.65
C HIS A 97 8.53 -3.45 18.45
N VAL A 98 9.84 -3.34 18.71
CA VAL A 98 10.88 -3.35 17.67
C VAL A 98 10.83 -4.61 16.80
N VAL A 99 10.41 -5.74 17.36
CA VAL A 99 10.23 -7.02 16.66
C VAL A 99 9.25 -6.90 15.48
N HIS A 100 8.27 -6.00 15.56
CA HIS A 100 7.22 -5.81 14.56
C HIS A 100 7.48 -4.65 13.60
N THR A 101 8.44 -3.76 13.92
CA THR A 101 8.73 -2.55 13.12
C THR A 101 8.92 -2.86 11.65
N LYS A 102 9.63 -3.95 11.32
CA LYS A 102 9.84 -4.35 9.93
C LYS A 102 8.54 -4.69 9.21
N SER A 103 7.68 -5.51 9.81
CA SER A 103 6.41 -5.94 9.20
C SER A 103 5.47 -4.75 9.00
N VAL A 104 5.46 -3.81 9.95
CA VAL A 104 4.67 -2.58 9.87
C VAL A 104 5.20 -1.64 8.76
N VAL A 105 6.52 -1.47 8.65
CA VAL A 105 7.13 -0.67 7.57
C VAL A 105 6.84 -1.30 6.20
N ASP A 106 6.99 -2.63 6.09
CA ASP A 106 6.66 -3.37 4.87
C ASP A 106 5.18 -3.14 4.49
N CYS A 107 4.26 -3.18 5.45
CA CYS A 107 2.84 -2.89 5.25
C CYS A 107 2.58 -1.49 4.66
N PHE A 108 3.22 -0.45 5.21
CA PHE A 108 3.02 0.92 4.73
C PHE A 108 3.59 1.14 3.33
N VAL A 109 4.78 0.60 3.04
CA VAL A 109 5.35 0.69 1.68
C VAL A 109 4.53 -0.11 0.68
N PHE A 110 3.97 -1.26 1.09
CA PHE A 110 3.09 -2.05 0.24
C PHE A 110 1.85 -1.28 -0.21
N GLN A 111 1.34 -0.33 0.59
CA GLN A 111 0.19 0.50 0.19
C GLN A 111 0.45 1.38 -1.04
N PHE A 112 1.72 1.62 -1.43
CA PHE A 112 2.03 2.32 -2.68
C PHE A 112 1.68 1.50 -3.93
N LEU A 113 1.49 0.18 -3.79
CA LEU A 113 0.99 -0.67 -4.87
C LEU A 113 -0.53 -0.58 -4.94
N ALA A 114 -1.03 0.31 -5.80
CA ALA A 114 -2.47 0.50 -5.98
C ALA A 114 -3.18 -0.83 -6.33
N PRO A 115 -4.36 -1.10 -5.74
CA PRO A 115 -5.18 -2.26 -6.08
C PRO A 115 -5.83 -2.06 -7.45
N VAL A 116 -5.66 -3.04 -8.34
CA VAL A 116 -6.14 -3.01 -9.74
C VAL A 116 -6.93 -4.27 -10.07
N GLN A 117 -7.91 -4.15 -10.96
CA GLN A 117 -8.72 -5.27 -11.45
C GLN A 117 -8.81 -5.28 -12.99
N PRO A 118 -8.86 -6.45 -13.64
CA PRO A 118 -9.09 -6.54 -15.09
C PRO A 118 -10.48 -6.03 -15.48
N VAL A 119 -10.56 -5.19 -16.52
CA VAL A 119 -11.83 -4.62 -17.03
C VAL A 119 -12.78 -5.69 -17.58
N ALA A 120 -12.25 -6.82 -18.05
CA ALA A 120 -13.03 -7.95 -18.55
C ALA A 120 -13.97 -8.56 -17.49
N LEU A 121 -13.70 -8.38 -16.19
CA LEU A 121 -14.57 -8.86 -15.11
C LEU A 121 -15.78 -7.94 -14.88
N ILE A 122 -15.70 -6.67 -15.29
CA ILE A 122 -16.72 -5.63 -15.07
C ILE A 122 -17.82 -5.70 -16.15
N GLN A 123 -17.45 -6.04 -17.39
CA GLN A 123 -18.38 -6.08 -18.54
C GLN A 123 -19.45 -7.18 -18.46
N SER A 124 -19.38 -8.09 -17.47
CA SER A 124 -20.45 -9.06 -17.20
C SER A 124 -21.64 -8.49 -16.41
N GLN A 125 -21.58 -7.23 -15.94
CA GLN A 125 -22.64 -6.63 -15.11
C GLN A 125 -23.25 -5.33 -15.63
N THR A 126 -22.69 -4.69 -16.66
CA THR A 126 -23.27 -3.45 -17.19
C THR A 126 -23.00 -3.28 -18.68
N SER A 127 -24.05 -3.42 -19.47
CA SER A 127 -24.04 -3.13 -20.90
C SER A 127 -23.84 -1.64 -21.17
N GLN A 128 -23.07 -1.36 -22.22
CA GLN A 128 -22.94 -0.10 -22.97
C GLN A 128 -22.11 1.04 -22.33
N ALA A 129 -20.87 1.22 -22.81
CA ALA A 129 -20.41 2.50 -23.34
C ALA A 129 -19.06 2.38 -24.10
N LYS A 130 -19.07 2.96 -25.31
CA LYS A 130 -18.01 3.58 -26.13
C LYS A 130 -16.56 3.06 -26.07
N ALA A 131 -16.08 2.69 -27.25
CA ALA A 131 -14.70 2.40 -27.57
C ALA A 131 -13.85 3.69 -27.60
N ASP A 132 -13.25 4.03 -26.47
CA ASP A 132 -11.99 4.76 -26.38
C ASP A 132 -11.02 3.86 -25.60
N GLU A 133 -9.73 3.85 -25.98
CA GLU A 133 -8.63 2.99 -25.48
C GLU A 133 -8.91 2.37 -24.09
N VAL A 134 -9.53 1.18 -24.09
CA VAL A 134 -9.90 0.51 -22.84
C VAL A 134 -8.63 -0.09 -22.25
N SER A 135 -8.02 0.62 -21.29
CA SER A 135 -6.99 0.05 -20.42
C SER A 135 -7.48 -1.31 -19.93
N ALA A 136 -6.70 -2.37 -20.12
CA ALA A 136 -7.10 -3.72 -19.72
C ALA A 136 -7.35 -3.86 -18.19
N PHE A 137 -6.91 -2.87 -17.40
CA PHE A 137 -7.05 -2.82 -15.96
C PHE A 137 -7.56 -1.45 -15.48
N GLU A 138 -8.39 -1.48 -14.44
CA GLU A 138 -8.92 -0.30 -13.74
C GLU A 138 -8.59 -0.34 -12.25
N LEU A 139 -8.59 0.83 -11.60
CA LEU A 139 -8.46 0.94 -10.15
C LEU A 139 -9.68 0.36 -9.45
N ILE A 140 -9.45 -0.33 -8.33
CA ILE A 140 -10.55 -0.87 -7.51
C ILE A 140 -11.19 0.21 -6.64
N LEU A 141 -10.39 1.18 -6.22
CA LEU A 141 -10.81 2.30 -5.36
C LEU A 141 -10.94 3.57 -6.19
N PRO A 142 -11.86 4.49 -5.82
CA PRO A 142 -11.89 5.82 -6.40
C PRO A 142 -10.62 6.60 -6.03
N ASP A 143 -10.23 7.55 -6.88
CA ASP A 143 -8.97 8.29 -6.75
C ASP A 143 -8.86 9.04 -5.42
N ASP A 144 -9.96 9.57 -4.88
CA ASP A 144 -9.98 10.30 -3.62
C ASP A 144 -9.64 9.38 -2.42
N GLU A 145 -10.23 8.19 -2.40
CA GLU A 145 -9.97 7.20 -1.35
C GLU A 145 -8.57 6.60 -1.45
N LEU A 146 -8.06 6.44 -2.66
CA LEU A 146 -6.71 5.95 -2.90
C LEU A 146 -5.66 6.97 -2.44
N GLU A 147 -5.86 8.26 -2.71
CA GLU A 147 -4.97 9.33 -2.29
C GLU A 147 -4.94 9.47 -0.75
N GLU A 148 -6.08 9.27 -0.07
CA GLU A 148 -6.11 9.20 1.39
C GLU A 148 -5.24 8.07 1.95
N ASN A 149 -5.27 6.90 1.29
CA ASN A 149 -4.41 5.77 1.69
C ASN A 149 -2.93 6.10 1.51
N PHE A 150 -2.56 6.72 0.38
CA PHE A 150 -1.19 7.18 0.16
C PHE A 150 -0.75 8.20 1.20
N HIS A 151 -1.62 9.17 1.54
CA HIS A 151 -1.33 10.15 2.58
C HIS A 151 -1.12 9.49 3.96
N LEU A 152 -1.97 8.52 4.33
CA LEU A 152 -1.82 7.76 5.56
C LEU A 152 -0.51 6.95 5.57
N ALA A 153 -0.12 6.34 4.46
CA ALA A 153 1.15 5.62 4.35
C ALA A 153 2.37 6.57 4.46
N HIS A 154 2.39 7.66 3.70
CA HIS A 154 3.46 8.68 3.74
C HIS A 154 3.64 9.30 5.12
N SER A 155 2.55 9.71 5.76
CA SER A 155 2.59 10.26 7.12
C SER A 155 3.08 9.23 8.14
N SER A 156 2.76 7.94 7.96
CA SER A 156 3.28 6.86 8.81
C SER A 156 4.79 6.66 8.62
N LEU A 157 5.25 6.57 7.37
CA LEU A 157 6.68 6.39 7.06
C LEU A 157 7.52 7.57 7.54
N THR A 158 6.98 8.79 7.40
CA THR A 158 7.60 10.02 7.91
C THR A 158 7.78 9.97 9.42
N LEU A 159 6.76 9.53 10.17
CA LEU A 159 6.85 9.34 11.61
C LEU A 159 7.97 8.35 11.98
N PHE A 160 8.07 7.22 11.27
CA PHE A 160 9.09 6.22 11.53
C PHE A 160 10.50 6.77 11.25
N LEU A 161 10.69 7.52 10.16
CA LEU A 161 11.96 8.17 9.83
C LEU A 161 12.38 9.20 10.87
N GLN A 162 11.43 9.91 11.46
CA GLN A 162 11.70 10.91 12.52
C GLN A 162 12.03 10.28 13.86
N CYS A 163 11.42 9.14 14.19
CA CYS A 163 11.50 8.57 15.54
C CYS A 163 12.42 7.35 15.66
N LEU A 164 12.66 6.60 14.59
CA LEU A 164 13.43 5.34 14.61
C LEU A 164 14.59 5.41 13.62
N PRO A 165 15.86 5.50 14.06
CA PRO A 165 17.01 5.54 13.16
C PRO A 165 17.11 4.32 12.23
N VAL A 166 16.67 3.14 12.70
CA VAL A 166 16.68 1.88 11.93
C VAL A 166 15.67 1.88 10.77
N SER A 167 14.63 2.73 10.84
CA SER A 167 13.56 2.75 9.85
C SER A 167 14.06 3.11 8.45
N LEU A 168 15.09 3.93 8.32
CA LEU A 168 15.69 4.29 7.03
C LEU A 168 16.11 3.05 6.24
N ILE A 169 16.82 2.14 6.90
CA ILE A 169 17.31 0.90 6.29
C ILE A 169 16.14 -0.03 5.95
N LEU A 170 15.15 -0.11 6.84
CA LEU A 170 13.96 -0.93 6.63
C LEU A 170 13.16 -0.43 5.43
N ILE A 171 12.83 0.87 5.38
CA ILE A 171 12.09 1.52 4.30
C ILE A 171 12.81 1.33 2.97
N ARG A 172 14.12 1.56 2.93
CA ARG A 172 14.93 1.34 1.72
C ARG A 172 14.79 -0.11 1.23
N LYS A 173 14.92 -1.10 2.12
CA LYS A 173 14.75 -2.52 1.80
C LYS A 173 13.33 -2.83 1.31
N SER A 174 12.31 -2.26 1.95
CA SER A 174 10.91 -2.46 1.57
C SER A 174 10.62 -1.86 0.19
N VAL A 175 11.12 -0.64 -0.10
CA VAL A 175 10.95 0.02 -1.41
C VAL A 175 11.58 -0.80 -2.53
N MET A 176 12.79 -1.32 -2.33
CA MET A 176 13.42 -2.20 -3.32
C MET A 176 12.65 -3.52 -3.49
N ARG A 177 12.16 -4.11 -2.39
CA ARG A 177 11.43 -5.38 -2.39
C ARG A 177 10.10 -5.31 -3.14
N TYR A 178 9.37 -4.22 -2.96
CA TYR A 178 8.03 -4.04 -3.54
C TYR A 178 8.02 -3.29 -4.87
N TYR A 179 9.21 -3.00 -5.43
CA TYR A 179 9.28 -2.37 -6.73
C TYR A 179 8.58 -3.25 -7.78
N PRO A 180 7.60 -2.70 -8.51
CA PRO A 180 6.77 -3.50 -9.40
C PRO A 180 7.58 -4.04 -10.58
N HIS A 181 7.33 -5.30 -10.93
CA HIS A 181 7.89 -5.91 -12.12
C HIS A 181 7.32 -5.25 -13.40
N PHE A 182 8.09 -5.25 -14.49
CA PHE A 182 7.70 -4.61 -15.75
C PHE A 182 6.42 -5.13 -16.40
N SER A 183 6.07 -6.37 -16.10
CA SER A 183 4.85 -7.00 -16.59
C SER A 183 3.59 -6.63 -15.79
N CYS A 184 3.71 -5.83 -14.73
CA CYS A 184 2.55 -5.43 -13.94
C CYS A 184 1.68 -4.38 -14.68
N PRO A 185 0.40 -4.22 -14.32
CA PRO A 185 -0.44 -3.19 -14.93
C PRO A 185 0.18 -1.79 -14.78
N LYS A 186 0.20 -1.04 -15.88
CA LYS A 186 0.80 0.31 -15.98
C LYS A 186 0.45 1.21 -14.81
N ILE A 187 -0.85 1.29 -14.49
CA ILE A 187 -1.36 2.17 -13.43
C ILE A 187 -0.74 1.85 -12.06
N ARG A 188 -0.49 0.58 -11.76
CA ARG A 188 0.19 0.16 -10.53
C ARG A 188 1.66 0.59 -10.53
N TYR A 189 2.34 0.48 -11.67
CA TYR A 189 3.73 0.91 -11.82
C TYR A 189 3.88 2.42 -11.61
N VAL A 190 3.08 3.21 -12.34
CA VAL A 190 3.09 4.67 -12.29
C VAL A 190 2.81 5.18 -10.87
N LEU A 191 1.77 4.66 -10.22
CA LEU A 191 1.41 5.09 -8.86
C LEU A 191 2.47 4.70 -7.82
N TYR A 192 3.10 3.53 -7.98
CA TYR A 192 4.20 3.14 -7.11
C TYR A 192 5.39 4.10 -7.26
N VAL A 193 5.83 4.36 -8.50
CA VAL A 193 6.95 5.26 -8.79
C VAL A 193 6.64 6.69 -8.34
N ARG A 194 5.42 7.20 -8.58
CA ARG A 194 4.96 8.50 -8.06
C ARG A 194 5.13 8.57 -6.55
N ASN A 195 4.66 7.56 -5.82
CA ASN A 195 4.72 7.56 -4.37
C ASN A 195 6.15 7.47 -3.82
N ILE A 196 7.02 6.62 -4.37
CA ILE A 196 8.42 6.59 -3.89
C ILE A 196 9.18 7.88 -4.24
N LEU A 197 8.86 8.54 -5.36
CA LEU A 197 9.43 9.85 -5.69
C LEU A 197 8.99 10.92 -4.68
N LEU A 198 7.71 10.94 -4.28
CA LEU A 198 7.23 11.79 -3.20
C LEU A 198 7.94 11.50 -1.87
N LEU A 199 8.20 10.22 -1.57
CA LEU A 199 8.98 9.85 -0.38
C LEU A 199 10.41 10.43 -0.45
N ALA A 200 11.05 10.39 -1.63
CA ALA A 200 12.38 10.93 -1.88
C ALA A 200 12.45 12.48 -1.83
N SER A 201 11.36 13.18 -2.17
CA SER A 201 11.31 14.64 -2.06
C SER A 201 11.28 15.09 -0.60
N PHE A 202 10.49 14.41 0.25
CA PHE A 202 10.39 14.76 1.66
C PHE A 202 11.59 14.28 2.48
N HIS A 203 12.25 13.20 2.06
CA HIS A 203 13.35 12.59 2.80
C HIS A 203 14.60 12.46 1.94
N SER A 204 15.44 13.51 1.96
CA SER A 204 16.65 13.62 1.13
C SER A 204 17.61 12.43 1.26
N VAL A 205 17.63 11.76 2.42
CA VAL A 205 18.49 10.59 2.67
C VAL A 205 18.13 9.39 1.78
N LEU A 206 16.85 9.24 1.41
CA LEU A 206 16.39 8.16 0.53
C LEU A 206 16.55 8.48 -0.96
N ARG A 207 16.84 9.75 -1.30
CA ARG A 207 16.82 10.25 -2.67
C ARG A 207 17.74 9.48 -3.62
N ASN A 208 19.00 9.31 -3.24
CA ASN A 208 19.98 8.62 -4.10
C ASN A 208 19.62 7.16 -4.32
N ASP A 209 19.16 6.46 -3.27
CA ASP A 209 18.77 5.06 -3.36
C ASP A 209 17.54 4.88 -4.27
N ILE A 210 16.54 5.76 -4.15
CA ILE A 210 15.33 5.73 -4.97
C ILE A 210 15.63 6.08 -6.43
N TRP A 211 16.47 7.09 -6.69
CA TRP A 211 16.88 7.41 -8.06
C TRP A 211 17.68 6.29 -8.71
N SER A 212 18.61 5.68 -7.97
CA SER A 212 19.38 4.54 -8.47
C SER A 212 18.45 3.39 -8.85
N LEU A 213 17.49 3.06 -7.99
CA LEU A 213 16.49 2.03 -8.25
C LEU A 213 15.64 2.33 -9.50
N ILE A 214 15.18 3.58 -9.67
CA ILE A 214 14.39 3.97 -10.85
C ILE A 214 15.23 3.87 -12.12
N VAL A 215 16.47 4.38 -12.12
CA VAL A 215 17.36 4.35 -13.28
C VAL A 215 17.73 2.92 -13.67
N GLU A 216 18.06 2.07 -12.69
CA GLU A 216 18.35 0.66 -12.91
C GLU A 216 17.18 -0.08 -13.55
N ASN A 217 15.96 0.14 -13.06
CA ASN A 217 14.77 -0.47 -13.65
C ASN A 217 14.53 0.10 -15.06
N LEU A 218 14.56 1.42 -15.26
CA LEU A 218 14.39 2.02 -16.59
C LEU A 218 15.40 1.47 -17.61
N ALA A 219 16.64 1.23 -17.22
CA ALA A 219 17.65 0.62 -18.08
C ALA A 219 17.32 -0.84 -18.44
N GLN A 220 16.84 -1.64 -17.48
CA GLN A 220 16.39 -3.01 -17.76
C GLN A 220 15.20 -3.03 -18.72
N PHE A 221 14.27 -2.10 -18.55
CA PHE A 221 13.12 -1.94 -19.44
C PHE A 221 13.54 -1.52 -20.86
N ASP A 222 14.44 -0.54 -20.99
CA ASP A 222 14.95 -0.08 -22.29
C ASP A 222 15.63 -1.21 -23.08
N ALA A 223 16.41 -2.05 -22.38
CA ALA A 223 17.00 -3.24 -22.97
C ALA A 223 15.93 -4.25 -23.45
N HIS A 224 14.86 -4.46 -22.68
CA HIS A 224 13.75 -5.33 -23.08
C HIS A 224 12.97 -4.79 -24.29
N VAL A 225 12.72 -3.48 -24.36
CA VAL A 225 12.03 -2.84 -25.49
C VAL A 225 12.88 -2.95 -26.75
N SER A 226 14.18 -2.66 -26.65
CA SER A 226 15.11 -2.74 -27.78
C SER A 226 15.18 -4.16 -28.37
N GLN A 227 15.23 -5.18 -27.51
CA GLN A 227 15.17 -6.59 -27.94
C GLN A 227 13.81 -6.99 -28.56
N GLY A 228 12.71 -6.36 -28.11
CA GLY A 228 11.37 -6.59 -28.66
C GLY A 228 11.16 -5.93 -30.03
N ALA A 229 11.75 -4.74 -30.24
CA ALA A 229 11.73 -4.02 -31.52
C ALA A 229 12.54 -4.74 -32.60
N ASP A 230 13.66 -5.35 -32.23
CA ASP A 230 14.46 -6.19 -33.14
C ASP A 230 13.73 -7.49 -33.56
N ASN A 231 12.69 -7.89 -32.83
CA ASN A 231 11.92 -9.12 -33.03
C ASN A 231 10.50 -8.91 -33.62
N SER A 232 10.05 -7.68 -33.92
CA SER A 232 8.62 -7.42 -34.10
C SER A 232 8.06 -7.76 -35.49
N PHE A 233 7.31 -8.87 -35.56
CA PHE A 233 5.91 -8.87 -36.01
C PHE A 233 5.06 -9.17 -34.76
N ASN A 234 4.56 -8.17 -34.02
CA ASN A 234 3.42 -8.32 -33.08
C ASN A 234 2.97 -6.98 -32.47
N THR A 235 1.67 -6.85 -32.22
CA THR A 235 0.94 -5.67 -31.73
C THR A 235 1.11 -5.36 -30.22
N ALA A 236 1.74 -6.24 -29.44
CA ALA A 236 1.96 -6.05 -28.00
C ALA A 236 3.07 -5.02 -27.64
N THR A 237 3.95 -4.71 -28.59
CA THR A 237 5.02 -3.70 -28.42
C THR A 237 4.48 -2.27 -28.35
N ASP A 238 3.28 -2.01 -28.87
CA ASP A 238 2.72 -0.66 -28.96
C ASP A 238 2.15 -0.16 -27.61
N GLU A 239 1.47 -1.02 -26.86
CA GLU A 239 1.01 -0.70 -25.50
C GLU A 239 2.17 -0.52 -24.52
N LEU A 240 3.20 -1.37 -24.60
CA LEU A 240 4.39 -1.27 -23.74
C LEU A 240 5.14 0.05 -23.99
N SER A 241 5.20 0.49 -25.24
CA SER A 241 5.86 1.74 -25.65
C SER A 241 5.08 2.98 -25.21
N LYS A 242 3.74 2.99 -25.31
CA LYS A 242 2.90 4.06 -24.75
C LYS A 242 3.02 4.15 -23.22
N ASN A 243 3.13 3.01 -22.54
CA ASN A 243 3.32 2.96 -21.09
C ASN A 243 4.64 3.61 -20.66
N PHE A 244 5.68 3.45 -21.47
CA PHE A 244 7.00 4.02 -21.24
C PHE A 244 7.03 5.54 -21.38
N ALA A 245 6.36 6.09 -22.39
CA ALA A 245 6.33 7.53 -22.61
C ALA A 245 5.79 8.29 -21.38
N GLU A 246 4.75 7.78 -20.74
CA GLU A 246 4.19 8.41 -19.53
C GLU A 246 5.06 8.27 -18.28
N VAL A 247 5.70 7.11 -18.05
CA VAL A 247 6.63 6.97 -16.92
C VAL A 247 7.84 7.89 -17.12
N PHE A 248 8.35 7.97 -18.35
CA PHE A 248 9.46 8.85 -18.69
C PHE A 248 9.07 10.32 -18.59
N ILE A 249 7.87 10.70 -19.04
CA ILE A 249 7.31 12.05 -18.86
C ILE A 249 7.15 12.34 -17.37
N MET A 250 6.60 11.44 -16.56
CA MET A 250 6.44 11.63 -15.11
C MET A 250 7.79 11.83 -14.43
N VAL A 251 8.78 10.99 -14.73
CA VAL A 251 10.13 11.12 -14.19
C VAL A 251 10.78 12.43 -14.64
N LYS A 252 10.67 12.79 -15.92
CA LYS A 252 11.19 14.05 -16.46
C LYS A 252 10.53 15.27 -15.81
N THR A 253 9.21 15.25 -15.66
CA THR A 253 8.44 16.30 -14.97
C THR A 253 8.87 16.38 -13.50
N PHE A 254 9.05 15.26 -12.82
CA PHE A 254 9.53 15.26 -11.44
C PHE A 254 10.96 15.78 -11.30
N ILE A 255 11.88 15.44 -12.22
CA ILE A 255 13.25 16.01 -12.27
C ILE A 255 13.18 17.52 -12.49
N PHE A 256 12.31 17.96 -13.39
CA PHE A 256 12.14 19.38 -13.71
C PHE A 256 11.61 20.15 -12.49
N ILE A 257 10.57 19.63 -11.84
CA ILE A 257 9.97 20.25 -10.66
C ILE A 257 10.91 20.18 -9.44
N SER A 258 11.69 19.10 -9.27
CA SER A 258 12.63 18.96 -8.14
C SER A 258 13.84 19.90 -8.20
N ASN A 259 14.09 20.53 -9.35
CA ASN A 259 15.13 21.55 -9.52
C ASN A 259 14.63 22.98 -9.22
N GLU A 260 13.31 23.16 -8.98
CA GLU A 260 12.73 24.40 -8.49
C GLU A 260 12.36 24.23 -7.01
N ASP A 261 12.89 25.09 -6.12
CA ASP A 261 12.71 24.99 -4.66
C ASP A 261 11.23 24.87 -4.26
N PHE A 262 10.88 23.79 -3.54
CA PHE A 262 9.50 23.50 -3.14
C PHE A 262 9.03 24.30 -1.92
N THR A 263 8.07 25.20 -2.14
CA THR A 263 6.98 25.50 -1.20
C THR A 263 5.67 24.98 -1.82
N TYR A 264 5.11 23.91 -1.25
CA TYR A 264 3.83 23.30 -1.68
C TYR A 264 2.62 24.19 -1.30
N PRO A 265 1.48 24.10 -2.02
CA PRO A 265 0.48 23.08 -1.70
C PRO A 265 -0.19 22.40 -2.92
N TYR A 266 -0.66 21.18 -2.67
CA TYR A 266 -1.66 20.39 -3.40
C TYR A 266 -2.58 21.18 -4.38
N LEU A 267 -2.83 20.58 -5.56
CA LEU A 267 -3.72 20.98 -6.69
C LEU A 267 -2.97 21.44 -7.96
N CYS A 268 -2.45 20.52 -8.80
CA CYS A 268 -2.20 20.85 -10.23
C CYS A 268 -1.93 19.65 -11.15
N LEU A 269 -2.58 18.50 -10.97
CA LEU A 269 -2.51 17.40 -11.96
C LEU A 269 -3.87 16.79 -12.31
N SER A 270 -4.93 17.60 -12.23
CA SER A 270 -6.28 17.20 -12.65
C SER A 270 -6.97 18.19 -13.60
N ASN A 271 -6.24 19.12 -14.25
CA ASN A 271 -6.88 20.11 -15.14
C ASN A 271 -6.17 20.41 -16.47
N GLU A 272 -5.29 19.53 -16.97
CA GLU A 272 -4.72 19.71 -18.32
C GLU A 272 -4.76 18.40 -19.14
N MET A 273 -5.95 17.85 -19.33
CA MET A 273 -6.31 17.07 -20.53
C MET A 273 -7.82 17.21 -20.73
N GLY A 274 -8.20 18.33 -21.33
CA GLY A 274 -9.59 18.73 -21.52
C GLY A 274 -9.69 20.01 -22.36
N MET A 275 -9.04 20.00 -23.53
CA MET A 275 -9.44 20.77 -24.70
C MET A 275 -9.40 19.84 -25.91
#